data_AF-A0A9D2ZXU4-F1
#
_entry.id   AF-A0A9D2ZXU4-F1
#
_cell.length_a   1.000
_cell.length_b   1.000
_cell.length_c   1.000
_cell.angle_alpha   90.00
_cell.angle_beta   90.00
_cell.angle_gamma   90.00
#
_symmetry.space_group_name_H-M   'P 1'
#
loop_
_entity.id
_entity.type
_entity.pdbx_description
1 polymer ?
#
loop_
_entity_poly.entity_id
_entity_poly.type
_entity_poly.pdbx_seq_one_letter_code
_entity_poly.pdbx_strand_id
1 'polypeptide(L)'
;MSLVQSFDSAAEPRLADLGGKGASLVTMTQAGMPVPPGFVVTTESFDSFVSESGIAEEIVTELGALNPDDVAEVDEISARIRRRLTDSEVPEAVRSATKTAYDELAAACGGEVPMAVRSSATAEDLPDASFAGQQDTYLWLTGYAAVTEHIRQCWASLYTSRAIIYRLKNNIPDEGLSMAVVVQKMVNAKTAGVAITMNPANGDRSKIAVDASWGVGESVVSGLVTPDNVLLDKITLQIVHEHIGEKHIELVPADGELAEREVPADRAEIRCLSDEELTAVATLAKRAEKHYKCPQDIEWALDRDLPDGENLLLLQSRPETVHSSAEKKTEKESDTAAKPAAPAAASTGGIDLGSITASLMKKSG
;
A
#
# COMPACT_ATOMS: atom_id res chain seq x y z
N MET A 1 13.40 18.08 12.51
CA MET A 1 13.26 17.94 11.04
C MET A 1 11.94 18.57 10.61
N SER A 2 11.46 18.44 9.36
CA SER A 2 10.12 18.93 9.00
C SER A 2 9.05 18.02 9.61
N LEU A 3 7.96 18.58 10.13
CA LEU A 3 6.82 17.83 10.69
C LEU A 3 5.89 17.29 9.60
N VAL A 4 5.85 17.98 8.45
CA VAL A 4 5.06 17.59 7.28
C VAL A 4 5.90 17.80 6.01
N GLN A 5 5.71 16.95 5.01
CA GLN A 5 6.31 17.09 3.69
C GLN A 5 5.27 16.87 2.58
N SER A 6 5.02 17.91 1.77
CA SER A 6 4.18 17.82 0.58
C SER A 6 4.82 16.95 -0.50
N PHE A 7 4.00 16.29 -1.32
CA PHE A 7 4.49 15.42 -2.39
C PHE A 7 5.32 16.16 -3.45
N ASP A 8 4.96 17.41 -3.73
CA ASP A 8 5.62 18.30 -4.69
C ASP A 8 6.82 19.06 -4.12
N SER A 9 7.17 18.80 -2.85
CA SER A 9 8.34 19.40 -2.21
C SER A 9 9.62 19.04 -2.95
N ALA A 10 10.55 20.00 -3.05
CA ALA A 10 11.89 19.78 -3.59
C ALA A 10 12.83 19.04 -2.61
N ALA A 11 12.39 18.81 -1.37
CA ALA A 11 13.19 18.09 -0.38
C ALA A 11 13.37 16.61 -0.77
N GLU A 12 14.55 16.07 -0.50
CA GLU A 12 14.85 14.66 -0.78
C GLU A 12 13.93 13.74 0.06
N PRO A 13 13.25 12.75 -0.54
CA PRO A 13 12.39 11.83 0.19
C PRO A 13 13.23 10.78 0.93
N ARG A 14 13.37 10.95 2.25
CA ARG A 14 14.11 10.00 3.09
C ARG A 14 13.17 8.96 3.68
N LEU A 15 13.49 7.68 3.50
CA LEU A 15 12.72 6.55 4.06
C LEU A 15 12.53 6.68 5.58
N ALA A 16 13.56 7.13 6.30
CA ALA A 16 13.51 7.32 7.75
C ALA A 16 12.50 8.38 8.20
N ASP A 17 12.18 9.34 7.33
CA ASP A 17 11.26 10.45 7.63
C ASP A 17 9.83 10.16 7.17
N LEU A 18 9.69 9.47 6.04
CA LEU A 18 8.42 9.35 5.30
C LEU A 18 7.87 7.94 5.25
N GLY A 19 8.63 6.94 5.73
CA GLY A 19 8.35 5.52 5.52
C GLY A 19 8.39 5.11 4.04
N GLY A 20 8.13 3.83 3.77
CA GLY A 20 8.18 3.27 2.41
C GLY A 20 7.20 3.93 1.44
N LYS A 21 5.91 3.99 1.80
CA LYS A 21 4.85 4.54 0.93
C LYS A 21 5.03 6.03 0.68
N GLY A 22 5.26 6.81 1.74
CA GLY A 22 5.42 8.26 1.66
C GLY A 22 6.65 8.65 0.83
N ALA A 23 7.79 7.98 1.06
CA ALA A 23 8.99 8.22 0.25
C ALA A 23 8.76 7.87 -1.23
N SER A 24 8.07 6.76 -1.51
CA SER A 24 7.72 6.37 -2.87
C SER A 24 6.85 7.41 -3.58
N LEU A 25 5.81 7.93 -2.91
CA LEU A 25 4.90 8.92 -3.48
C LEU A 25 5.58 10.25 -3.80
N VAL A 26 6.41 10.77 -2.88
CA VAL A 26 7.22 11.97 -3.14
C VAL A 26 8.19 11.72 -4.30
N THR A 27 8.88 10.57 -4.32
CA THR A 27 9.81 10.21 -5.39
C THR A 27 9.12 10.17 -6.76
N MET A 28 7.94 9.55 -6.85
CA MET A 28 7.17 9.47 -8.09
C MET A 28 6.65 10.83 -8.55
N THR A 29 6.22 11.67 -7.61
CA THR A 29 5.80 13.05 -7.91
C THR A 29 6.97 13.86 -8.47
N GLN A 30 8.14 13.82 -7.83
CA GLN A 30 9.37 14.47 -8.32
C GLN A 30 9.84 13.92 -9.67
N ALA A 31 9.54 12.65 -9.97
CA ALA A 31 9.81 12.02 -11.26
C ALA A 31 8.82 12.42 -12.38
N GLY A 32 7.84 13.29 -12.11
CA GLY A 32 6.82 13.71 -13.06
C GLY A 32 5.81 12.62 -13.39
N MET A 33 5.58 11.69 -12.46
CA MET A 33 4.48 10.72 -12.56
C MET A 33 3.18 11.40 -12.11
N PRO A 34 2.02 11.02 -12.69
CA PRO A 34 0.73 11.61 -12.35
C PRO A 34 0.23 11.08 -11.01
N VAL A 35 0.72 11.64 -9.91
CA VAL A 35 0.33 11.24 -8.54
C VAL A 35 -0.73 12.22 -8.01
N PRO A 36 -1.85 11.76 -7.42
CA PRO A 36 -2.80 12.65 -6.77
C PRO A 36 -2.10 13.48 -5.68
N PRO A 37 -2.43 14.78 -5.54
CA PRO A 37 -1.75 15.64 -4.59
C PRO A 37 -1.98 15.17 -3.15
N GLY A 38 -1.00 15.44 -2.29
CA GLY A 38 -1.00 14.98 -0.91
C GLY A 38 0.22 15.45 -0.15
N PHE A 39 0.28 15.06 1.10
CA PHE A 39 1.40 15.31 2.00
C PHE A 39 1.63 14.13 2.94
N VAL A 40 2.79 14.12 3.58
CA VAL A 40 3.19 13.11 4.56
C VAL A 40 3.38 13.80 5.90
N VAL A 41 2.64 13.36 6.92
CA VAL A 41 2.96 13.64 8.32
C VAL A 41 4.14 12.76 8.70
N THR A 42 5.28 13.38 8.99
CA THR A 42 6.57 12.67 9.08
C THR A 42 6.69 11.85 10.36
N THR A 43 7.70 10.96 10.41
CA THR A 43 8.06 10.23 11.63
C THR A 43 8.42 11.16 12.80
N GLU A 44 9.05 12.31 12.53
CA GLU A 44 9.31 13.34 13.55
C GLU A 44 8.02 13.83 14.23
N SER A 45 6.91 13.93 13.50
CA SER A 45 5.62 14.29 14.10
C SER A 45 5.11 13.23 15.06
N PHE A 46 5.28 11.94 14.72
CA PHE A 46 4.96 10.85 15.62
C PHE A 46 5.88 10.84 16.85
N ASP A 47 7.19 11.00 16.64
CA ASP A 47 8.19 10.98 17.71
C ASP A 47 7.98 12.14 18.70
N SER A 48 7.74 13.36 18.20
CA SER A 48 7.35 14.52 19.02
C SER A 48 6.05 14.24 19.79
N PHE A 49 5.04 13.66 19.13
CA PHE A 49 3.79 13.31 19.79
C PHE A 49 3.98 12.33 20.96
N VAL A 50 4.64 11.19 20.75
CA VAL A 50 4.79 10.17 21.81
C VAL A 50 5.74 10.60 22.92
N SER A 51 6.72 11.45 22.61
CA SER A 51 7.65 12.01 23.59
C SER A 51 6.98 13.06 24.48
N GLU A 52 6.35 14.08 23.89
CA GLU A 52 5.75 15.19 24.64
C GLU A 52 4.51 14.79 25.45
N SER A 53 3.83 13.71 25.05
CA SER A 53 2.66 13.17 25.75
C SER A 53 3.01 12.15 26.85
N GLY A 54 4.29 11.78 26.99
CA GLY A 54 4.76 10.74 27.92
C GLY A 54 4.44 9.30 27.50
N ILE A 55 3.81 9.11 26.35
CA ILE A 55 3.35 7.80 25.85
C ILE A 55 4.54 6.87 25.55
N ALA A 56 5.68 7.42 25.11
CA ALA A 56 6.87 6.62 24.82
C ALA A 56 7.34 5.82 26.05
N GLU A 57 7.38 6.44 27.23
CA GLU A 57 7.78 5.76 28.48
C GLU A 57 6.74 4.73 28.94
N GLU A 58 5.45 5.03 28.76
CA GLU A 58 4.35 4.11 29.03
C GLU A 58 4.47 2.85 28.15
N ILE A 59 4.70 3.02 26.85
CA ILE A 59 4.87 1.91 25.89
C ILE A 59 6.04 1.01 26.28
N VAL A 60 7.22 1.59 26.57
CA VAL A 60 8.40 0.82 26.97
C VAL A 60 8.13 0.02 28.25
N THR A 61 7.45 0.62 29.21
CA THR A 61 7.11 -0.03 30.48
C THR A 61 6.13 -1.19 30.27
N GLU A 62 5.09 -0.99 29.47
CA GLU A 62 4.05 -1.99 29.24
C GLU A 62 4.55 -3.16 28.38
N LEU A 63 5.39 -2.91 27.36
CA LEU A 63 5.91 -3.95 26.48
C LEU A 63 7.10 -4.72 27.07
N GLY A 64 7.91 -4.08 27.93
CA GLY A 64 9.16 -4.67 28.45
C GLY A 64 8.98 -5.93 29.32
N ALA A 65 7.78 -6.17 29.86
CA ALA A 65 7.45 -7.33 30.68
C ALA A 65 6.49 -8.32 30.00
N LEU A 66 6.09 -8.05 28.76
CA LEU A 66 5.00 -8.75 28.09
C LEU A 66 5.41 -10.15 27.62
N ASN A 67 4.62 -11.16 27.95
CA ASN A 67 4.78 -12.51 27.42
C ASN A 67 4.08 -12.63 26.04
N PRO A 68 4.81 -12.82 24.92
CA PRO A 68 4.19 -12.90 23.59
C PRO A 68 3.28 -14.11 23.38
N ASP A 69 3.32 -15.11 24.26
CA ASP A 69 2.45 -16.29 24.20
C ASP A 69 1.16 -16.13 25.03
N ASP A 70 1.07 -15.10 25.88
CA ASP A 70 -0.18 -14.73 26.56
C ASP A 70 -0.98 -13.74 25.72
N VAL A 71 -1.77 -14.28 24.80
CA VAL A 71 -2.58 -13.49 23.86
C VAL A 71 -3.55 -12.55 24.60
N ALA A 72 -4.09 -12.98 25.74
CA ALA A 72 -5.06 -12.16 26.49
C ALA A 72 -4.37 -10.94 27.12
N GLU A 73 -3.17 -11.13 27.69
CA GLU A 73 -2.35 -10.04 28.18
C GLU A 73 -1.98 -9.07 27.04
N VAL A 74 -1.50 -9.59 25.91
CA VAL A 74 -1.14 -8.76 24.75
C VAL A 74 -2.33 -7.94 24.24
N ASP A 75 -3.52 -8.53 24.16
CA ASP A 75 -4.73 -7.83 23.73
C ASP A 75 -5.11 -6.69 24.69
N GLU A 76 -4.99 -6.91 26.01
CA GLU A 76 -5.26 -5.86 27.00
C GLU A 76 -4.27 -4.70 26.89
N ILE A 77 -2.96 -5.02 26.81
CA ILE A 77 -1.89 -4.01 26.66
C ILE A 77 -2.05 -3.25 25.34
N SER A 78 -2.28 -3.97 24.24
CA SER A 78 -2.55 -3.38 22.91
C SER A 78 -3.70 -2.39 22.98
N ALA A 79 -4.84 -2.78 23.57
CA ALA A 79 -6.00 -1.91 23.67
C ALA A 79 -5.72 -0.64 24.49
N ARG A 80 -4.92 -0.75 25.58
CA ARG A 80 -4.56 0.38 26.43
C ARG A 80 -3.63 1.36 25.73
N ILE A 81 -2.55 0.88 25.11
CA ILE A 81 -1.62 1.72 24.34
C ILE A 81 -2.36 2.41 23.19
N ARG A 82 -3.19 1.68 22.44
CA ARG A 82 -3.95 2.24 21.32
C ARG A 82 -4.91 3.33 21.78
N ARG A 83 -5.67 3.10 22.86
CA ARG A 83 -6.55 4.13 23.44
C ARG A 83 -5.75 5.36 23.87
N ARG A 84 -4.58 5.16 24.48
CA ARG A 84 -3.72 6.27 24.89
C ARG A 84 -3.29 7.11 23.69
N LEU A 85 -2.88 6.49 22.59
CA LEU A 85 -2.51 7.18 21.35
C LEU A 85 -3.69 7.93 20.72
N THR A 86 -4.90 7.37 20.74
CA THR A 86 -6.08 8.02 20.14
C THR A 86 -6.65 9.13 21.00
N ASP A 87 -6.58 9.03 22.32
CA ASP A 87 -7.20 9.99 23.24
C ASP A 87 -6.28 11.17 23.57
N SER A 88 -4.97 11.01 23.35
CA SER A 88 -3.99 12.04 23.68
C SER A 88 -4.01 13.20 22.70
N GLU A 89 -3.75 14.39 23.25
CA GLU A 89 -3.66 15.61 22.49
C GLU A 89 -2.31 15.69 21.75
N VAL A 90 -2.36 15.89 20.44
CA VAL A 90 -1.17 16.00 19.57
C VAL A 90 -0.50 17.37 19.77
N PRO A 91 0.84 17.50 19.87
CA PRO A 91 1.52 18.77 20.06
C PRO A 91 1.07 19.88 19.09
N GLU A 92 0.99 21.11 19.59
CA GLU A 92 0.50 22.27 18.82
C GLU A 92 1.31 22.48 17.53
N ALA A 93 2.63 22.27 17.56
CA ALA A 93 3.47 22.39 16.38
C ALA A 93 3.07 21.39 15.27
N VAL A 94 2.78 20.14 15.63
CA VAL A 94 2.34 19.09 14.70
C VAL A 94 0.93 19.38 14.18
N ARG A 95 0.01 19.82 15.06
CA ARG A 95 -1.35 20.20 14.65
C ARG A 95 -1.33 21.35 13.64
N SER A 96 -0.58 22.41 13.94
CA SER A 96 -0.47 23.61 13.11
C SER A 96 0.16 23.31 11.75
N ALA A 97 1.23 22.51 11.72
CA ALA A 97 1.85 22.06 10.48
C ALA A 97 0.89 21.21 9.64
N THR A 98 0.18 20.27 10.27
CA THR A 98 -0.80 19.41 9.59
C THR A 98 -1.99 20.21 9.08
N LYS A 99 -2.47 21.21 9.83
CA LYS A 99 -3.57 22.09 9.41
C LYS A 99 -3.17 22.93 8.20
N THR A 100 -1.97 23.47 8.22
CA THR A 100 -1.44 24.27 7.10
C THR A 100 -1.39 23.42 5.82
N ALA A 101 -0.80 22.22 5.89
CA ALA A 101 -0.73 21.32 4.73
C ALA A 101 -2.11 20.85 4.25
N TYR A 102 -3.05 20.60 5.16
CA TYR A 102 -4.44 20.28 4.82
C TYR A 102 -5.13 21.42 4.05
N ASP A 103 -4.99 22.66 4.55
CA ASP A 103 -5.59 23.84 3.91
C ASP A 103 -4.98 24.13 2.55
N GLU A 104 -3.66 23.98 2.42
CA GLU A 104 -2.95 24.13 1.15
C GLU A 104 -3.40 23.08 0.12
N LEU A 105 -3.52 21.82 0.54
CA LEU A 105 -4.03 20.74 -0.31
C LEU A 105 -5.47 21.00 -0.76
N ALA A 106 -6.36 21.39 0.17
CA ALA A 106 -7.74 21.73 -0.15
C ALA A 106 -7.82 22.91 -1.12
N ALA A 107 -7.04 23.97 -0.88
CA ALA A 107 -6.97 25.13 -1.76
C ALA A 107 -6.48 24.76 -3.17
N ALA A 108 -5.44 23.92 -3.27
CA ALA A 108 -4.92 23.42 -4.55
C ALA A 108 -5.95 22.58 -5.31
N CYS A 109 -6.86 21.91 -4.60
CA CYS A 109 -7.96 21.15 -5.18
C CYS A 109 -9.22 21.99 -5.46
N GLY A 110 -9.21 23.30 -5.16
CA GLY A 110 -10.36 24.18 -5.34
C GLY A 110 -11.42 24.11 -4.23
N GLY A 111 -11.11 23.47 -3.08
CA GLY A 111 -12.01 23.35 -1.95
C GLY A 111 -11.79 22.09 -1.13
N GLU A 112 -12.72 21.82 -0.21
CA GLU A 112 -12.72 20.57 0.56
C GLU A 112 -12.91 19.37 -0.39
N VAL A 113 -12.03 18.37 -0.24
CA VAL A 113 -12.04 17.14 -1.03
C VAL A 113 -11.88 15.92 -0.12
N PRO A 114 -12.44 14.76 -0.51
CA PRO A 114 -12.20 13.52 0.21
C PRO A 114 -10.71 13.12 0.16
N MET A 115 -10.20 12.57 1.25
CA MET A 115 -8.79 12.17 1.41
C MET A 115 -8.67 10.72 1.87
N ALA A 116 -7.61 10.05 1.43
CA ALA A 116 -7.08 8.83 2.01
C ALA A 116 -6.08 9.17 3.11
N VAL A 117 -6.15 8.46 4.23
CA VAL A 117 -5.13 8.48 5.28
C VAL A 117 -4.54 7.07 5.37
N ARG A 118 -3.25 6.95 5.04
CA ARG A 118 -2.56 5.66 4.88
C ARG A 118 -1.30 5.66 5.72
N SER A 119 -1.11 4.61 6.51
CA SER A 119 0.14 4.40 7.24
C SER A 119 1.34 4.22 6.31
N SER A 120 2.50 4.71 6.75
CA SER A 120 3.79 4.59 6.07
C SER A 120 4.90 4.40 7.12
N ALA A 121 5.08 3.17 7.57
CA ALA A 121 6.12 2.79 8.52
C ALA A 121 7.50 2.70 7.83
N THR A 122 8.54 2.93 8.62
CA THR A 122 9.95 2.85 8.19
C THR A 122 10.43 1.42 7.95
N ALA A 123 9.76 0.43 8.55
CA ALA A 123 10.14 -0.98 8.51
C ALA A 123 9.35 -1.83 7.49
N GLU A 124 8.45 -1.23 6.68
CA GLU A 124 7.59 -1.95 5.73
C GLU A 124 8.32 -2.68 4.61
N ASP A 125 9.49 -2.16 4.21
CA ASP A 125 10.25 -2.62 3.05
C ASP A 125 11.47 -3.46 3.42
N LEU A 126 11.61 -3.86 4.70
CA LEU A 126 12.66 -4.78 5.09
C LEU A 126 12.40 -6.16 4.45
N PRO A 127 13.38 -6.78 3.76
CA PRO A 127 13.18 -8.01 2.98
C PRO A 127 12.60 -9.20 3.77
N ASP A 128 12.75 -9.20 5.09
CA ASP A 128 12.29 -10.25 5.99
C ASP A 128 11.12 -9.82 6.90
N ALA A 129 10.69 -8.54 6.84
CA ALA A 129 9.60 -8.00 7.65
C ALA A 129 8.50 -7.41 6.78
N SER A 130 7.78 -8.28 6.08
CA SER A 130 6.55 -7.87 5.40
C SER A 130 5.45 -7.60 6.43
N PHE A 131 5.38 -6.35 6.89
CA PHE A 131 4.18 -5.77 7.50
C PHE A 131 3.04 -5.57 6.47
N ALA A 132 3.24 -6.06 5.24
CA ALA A 132 2.29 -6.02 4.14
C ALA A 132 0.90 -6.53 4.58
N GLY A 133 -0.11 -5.67 4.41
CA GLY A 133 -1.50 -5.98 4.70
C GLY A 133 -1.89 -5.94 6.19
N GLN A 134 -1.05 -5.40 7.08
CA GLN A 134 -1.38 -5.26 8.52
C GLN A 134 -1.66 -3.83 8.97
N GLN A 135 -1.64 -2.85 8.07
CA GLN A 135 -1.72 -1.46 8.47
C GLN A 135 -2.94 -0.76 7.88
N ASP A 136 -3.46 0.16 8.68
CA ASP A 136 -4.74 0.78 8.41
C ASP A 136 -4.66 1.77 7.25
N THR A 137 -5.60 1.63 6.33
CA THR A 137 -5.90 2.59 5.28
C THR A 137 -7.33 3.02 5.45
N TYR A 138 -7.54 4.33 5.56
CA TYR A 138 -8.84 4.95 5.72
C TYR A 138 -9.13 5.75 4.47
N LEU A 139 -10.21 5.42 3.78
CA LEU A 139 -10.57 6.02 2.50
C LEU A 139 -11.74 6.98 2.65
N TRP A 140 -11.82 7.94 1.73
CA TRP A 140 -12.97 8.83 1.58
C TRP A 140 -13.30 9.72 2.80
N LEU A 141 -12.26 10.13 3.54
CA LEU A 141 -12.43 10.99 4.70
C LEU A 141 -12.64 12.45 4.26
N THR A 142 -13.67 13.09 4.82
CA THR A 142 -13.98 14.50 4.57
C THR A 142 -13.82 15.33 5.84
N GLY A 143 -13.30 16.54 5.69
CA GLY A 143 -13.04 17.45 6.80
C GLY A 143 -11.76 17.17 7.60
N TYR A 144 -11.14 18.25 8.09
CA TYR A 144 -9.89 18.20 8.84
C TYR A 144 -9.95 17.30 10.09
N ALA A 145 -11.07 17.35 10.83
CA ALA A 145 -11.24 16.57 12.06
C ALA A 145 -11.14 15.05 11.79
N ALA A 146 -11.82 14.57 10.74
CA ALA A 146 -11.75 13.16 10.35
C ALA A 146 -10.34 12.77 9.93
N VAL A 147 -9.64 13.61 9.15
CA VAL A 147 -8.25 13.34 8.74
C VAL A 147 -7.33 13.24 9.96
N THR A 148 -7.40 14.19 10.90
CA THR A 148 -6.54 14.16 12.10
C THR A 148 -6.85 13.01 13.04
N GLU A 149 -8.11 12.61 13.15
CA GLU A 149 -8.49 11.42 13.92
C GLU A 149 -7.82 10.17 13.33
N HIS A 150 -7.93 9.99 12.02
CA HIS A 150 -7.39 8.81 11.36
C HIS A 150 -5.87 8.80 11.27
N ILE A 151 -5.20 9.96 11.31
CA ILE A 151 -3.74 10.03 11.50
C ILE A 151 -3.36 9.36 12.84
N ARG A 152 -4.08 9.67 13.92
CA ARG A 152 -3.84 9.03 15.23
C ARG A 152 -4.19 7.54 15.21
N GLN A 153 -5.24 7.14 14.49
CA GLN A 153 -5.57 5.73 14.31
C GLN A 153 -4.45 4.97 13.57
N CYS A 154 -3.86 5.54 12.52
CA CYS A 154 -2.67 4.97 11.87
C CYS A 154 -1.51 4.82 12.86
N TRP A 155 -1.19 5.85 13.66
CA TRP A 155 -0.16 5.72 14.69
C TRP A 155 -0.47 4.62 15.71
N ALA A 156 -1.73 4.49 16.13
CA ALA A 156 -2.17 3.42 17.00
C ALA A 156 -2.07 2.03 16.34
N SER A 157 -2.13 1.94 15.00
CA SER A 157 -2.05 0.68 14.26
C SER A 157 -0.67 -0.01 14.41
N LEU A 158 0.38 0.74 14.76
CA LEU A 158 1.67 0.16 15.15
C LEU A 158 1.52 -0.83 16.30
N TYR A 159 0.58 -0.60 17.22
CA TYR A 159 0.43 -1.32 18.48
C TYR A 159 -0.78 -2.24 18.51
N THR A 160 -1.22 -2.77 17.36
CA THR A 160 -2.17 -3.89 17.35
C THR A 160 -1.53 -5.13 17.97
N SER A 161 -2.34 -6.01 18.56
CA SER A 161 -1.85 -7.27 19.16
C SER A 161 -1.00 -8.07 18.17
N ARG A 162 -1.43 -8.13 16.91
CA ARG A 162 -0.69 -8.81 15.84
C ARG A 162 0.69 -8.17 15.60
N ALA A 163 0.76 -6.84 15.53
CA ALA A 163 2.02 -6.12 15.32
C ALA A 163 2.96 -6.25 16.53
N ILE A 164 2.43 -6.24 17.76
CA ILE A 164 3.21 -6.45 18.99
C ILE A 164 3.77 -7.87 19.02
N ILE A 165 2.92 -8.90 18.87
CA ILE A 165 3.34 -10.30 18.86
C ILE A 165 4.40 -10.54 17.79
N TYR A 166 4.21 -9.98 16.60
CA TYR A 166 5.18 -10.11 15.51
C TYR A 166 6.54 -9.53 15.90
N ARG A 167 6.58 -8.32 16.46
CA ARG A 167 7.83 -7.69 16.90
C ARG A 167 8.53 -8.49 18.00
N LEU A 168 7.80 -8.90 19.02
CA LEU A 168 8.34 -9.70 20.13
C LEU A 168 8.89 -11.05 19.64
N LYS A 169 8.16 -11.77 18.79
CA LYS A 169 8.60 -13.07 18.26
C LYS A 169 9.82 -12.97 17.35
N ASN A 170 10.03 -11.83 16.69
CA ASN A 170 11.18 -11.60 15.81
C ASN A 170 12.30 -10.81 16.50
N ASN A 171 12.22 -10.54 17.81
CA ASN A 171 13.17 -9.73 18.57
C ASN A 171 13.45 -8.36 17.90
N ILE A 172 12.41 -7.76 17.33
CA ILE A 172 12.49 -6.42 16.75
C ILE A 172 12.33 -5.42 17.90
N PRO A 173 13.32 -4.55 18.15
CA PRO A 173 13.21 -3.53 19.20
C PRO A 173 12.04 -2.58 18.93
N ASP A 174 11.33 -2.20 19.99
CA ASP A 174 10.34 -1.12 19.93
C ASP A 174 11.00 0.27 19.90
N GLU A 175 12.25 0.37 20.34
CA GLU A 175 13.06 1.58 20.26
C GLU A 175 13.31 1.97 18.79
N GLY A 176 12.97 3.22 18.44
CA GLY A 176 13.12 3.73 17.07
C GLY A 176 12.02 3.28 16.11
N LEU A 177 10.95 2.64 16.61
CA LEU A 177 9.76 2.39 15.82
C LEU A 177 8.97 3.68 15.62
N SER A 178 9.00 4.20 14.41
CA SER A 178 8.27 5.41 14.02
C SER A 178 7.41 5.17 12.79
N MET A 179 6.32 5.91 12.69
CA MET A 179 5.40 5.83 11.55
C MET A 179 5.10 7.21 11.00
N ALA A 180 5.36 7.37 9.71
CA ALA A 180 4.80 8.47 8.94
C ALA A 180 3.37 8.11 8.49
N VAL A 181 2.58 9.13 8.18
CA VAL A 181 1.21 8.96 7.69
C VAL A 181 1.03 9.78 6.43
N VAL A 182 0.62 9.11 5.36
CA VAL A 182 0.31 9.72 4.08
C VAL A 182 -1.13 10.22 4.12
N VAL A 183 -1.33 11.48 3.74
CA VAL A 183 -2.64 12.09 3.48
C VAL A 183 -2.69 12.46 2.01
N GLN A 184 -3.59 11.84 1.26
CA GLN A 184 -3.63 11.96 -0.20
C GLN A 184 -5.05 12.23 -0.66
N LYS A 185 -5.23 13.10 -1.67
CA LYS A 185 -6.54 13.33 -2.30
C LYS A 185 -7.09 12.00 -2.85
N MET A 186 -8.36 11.68 -2.54
CA MET A 186 -9.04 10.55 -3.16
C MET A 186 -9.26 10.77 -4.65
N VAL A 187 -9.22 9.68 -5.40
CA VAL A 187 -9.57 9.64 -6.82
C VAL A 187 -10.99 9.12 -6.97
N ASN A 188 -11.84 9.86 -7.69
CA ASN A 188 -13.20 9.42 -8.03
C ASN A 188 -13.14 8.38 -9.16
N ALA A 189 -12.70 7.17 -8.82
CA ALA A 189 -12.29 6.18 -9.82
C ALA A 189 -13.46 5.65 -10.66
N LYS A 190 -13.29 5.64 -11.98
CA LYS A 190 -14.09 4.87 -12.94
C LYS A 190 -13.70 3.39 -12.86
N THR A 191 -12.39 3.17 -12.93
CA THR A 191 -11.74 1.88 -12.90
C THR A 191 -10.44 2.06 -12.14
N ALA A 192 -10.09 1.10 -11.30
CA ALA A 192 -8.83 1.09 -10.58
C ALA A 192 -8.28 -0.32 -10.51
N GLY A 193 -7.00 -0.44 -10.18
CA GLY A 193 -6.36 -1.73 -10.22
C GLY A 193 -4.89 -1.70 -9.86
N VAL A 194 -4.25 -2.83 -10.17
CA VAL A 194 -2.84 -3.09 -9.90
C VAL A 194 -2.14 -3.45 -11.20
N ALA A 195 -0.93 -2.95 -11.40
CA ALA A 195 -0.06 -3.33 -12.49
C ALA A 195 1.28 -3.84 -11.93
N ILE A 196 1.61 -5.09 -12.25
CA ILE A 196 2.88 -5.71 -11.87
C ILE A 196 3.76 -5.79 -13.11
N THR A 197 4.97 -5.23 -13.06
CA THR A 197 5.90 -5.23 -14.21
C THR A 197 6.65 -6.56 -14.37
N MET A 198 6.01 -7.67 -14.05
CA MET A 198 6.43 -9.02 -14.37
C MET A 198 5.22 -9.95 -14.28
N ASN A 199 5.32 -11.16 -14.82
CA ASN A 199 4.31 -12.17 -14.61
C ASN A 199 4.40 -12.72 -13.17
N PRO A 200 3.39 -12.52 -12.31
CA PRO A 200 3.44 -12.96 -10.91
C PRO A 200 3.38 -14.49 -10.78
N ALA A 201 2.91 -15.23 -11.80
CA ALA A 201 2.78 -16.68 -11.73
C ALA A 201 4.13 -17.41 -11.90
N ASN A 202 5.05 -16.85 -12.70
CA ASN A 202 6.28 -17.55 -13.09
C ASN A 202 7.54 -16.67 -13.08
N GLY A 203 7.43 -15.40 -12.72
CA GLY A 203 8.55 -14.48 -12.64
C GLY A 203 9.01 -13.90 -13.98
N ASP A 204 8.29 -14.11 -15.09
CA ASP A 204 8.69 -13.62 -16.41
C ASP A 204 8.67 -12.07 -16.46
N ARG A 205 9.86 -11.48 -16.43
CA ARG A 205 10.09 -10.03 -16.49
C ARG A 205 9.82 -9.42 -17.88
N SER A 206 9.57 -10.23 -18.91
CA SER A 206 9.16 -9.76 -20.23
C SER A 206 7.68 -9.40 -20.32
N LYS A 207 6.92 -9.57 -19.23
CA LYS A 207 5.47 -9.31 -19.17
C LYS A 207 5.10 -8.19 -18.22
N ILE A 208 3.88 -7.70 -18.39
CA ILE A 208 3.18 -6.84 -17.42
C ILE A 208 1.84 -7.49 -17.16
N ALA A 209 1.52 -7.77 -15.90
CA ALA A 209 0.19 -8.20 -15.48
C ALA A 209 -0.60 -6.97 -15.01
N VAL A 210 -1.84 -6.84 -15.48
CA VAL A 210 -2.76 -5.78 -15.07
C VAL A 210 -4.02 -6.43 -14.53
N ASP A 211 -4.31 -6.17 -13.26
CA ASP A 211 -5.59 -6.49 -12.63
C ASP A 211 -6.43 -5.22 -12.51
N ALA A 212 -7.69 -5.26 -12.92
CA ALA A 212 -8.56 -4.08 -12.95
C ALA A 212 -10.01 -4.41 -12.56
N SER A 213 -10.66 -3.49 -11.84
CA SER A 213 -12.10 -3.54 -11.57
C SER A 213 -12.74 -2.16 -11.59
N TRP A 214 -14.07 -2.13 -11.65
CA TRP A 214 -14.88 -0.92 -11.59
C TRP A 214 -14.80 -0.23 -10.22
N GLY A 215 -14.84 1.11 -10.23
CA GLY A 215 -14.84 1.92 -9.01
C GLY A 215 -13.48 2.02 -8.33
N VAL A 216 -13.49 2.29 -7.02
CA VAL A 216 -12.29 2.45 -6.20
C VAL A 216 -11.57 1.12 -5.99
N GLY A 217 -10.23 1.17 -6.07
CA GLY A 217 -9.36 -0.01 -6.16
C GLY A 217 -9.30 -0.90 -4.92
N GLU A 218 -9.84 -0.45 -3.78
CA GLU A 218 -9.91 -1.26 -2.55
C GLU A 218 -10.58 -2.61 -2.82
N SER A 219 -11.62 -2.66 -3.67
CA SER A 219 -12.29 -3.91 -4.04
C SER A 219 -11.34 -4.97 -4.64
N VAL A 220 -10.32 -4.54 -5.38
CA VAL A 220 -9.28 -5.39 -5.96
C VAL A 220 -8.28 -5.82 -4.89
N VAL A 221 -7.81 -4.87 -4.08
CA VAL A 221 -6.75 -5.10 -3.09
C VAL A 221 -7.23 -5.98 -1.93
N SER A 222 -8.47 -5.80 -1.45
CA SER A 222 -9.05 -6.66 -0.41
C SER A 222 -9.67 -7.95 -0.96
N GLY A 223 -9.66 -8.17 -2.28
CA GLY A 223 -10.18 -9.39 -2.91
C GLY A 223 -11.70 -9.55 -2.83
N LEU A 224 -12.45 -8.43 -2.76
CA LEU A 224 -13.91 -8.44 -2.72
C LEU A 224 -14.53 -8.83 -4.07
N VAL A 225 -13.77 -8.68 -5.15
CA VAL A 225 -14.16 -9.03 -6.52
C VAL A 225 -13.11 -9.88 -7.20
N THR A 226 -13.51 -10.60 -8.26
CA THR A 226 -12.56 -11.15 -9.23
C THR A 226 -12.32 -10.09 -10.30
N PRO A 227 -11.13 -9.45 -10.35
CA PRO A 227 -10.85 -8.41 -11.34
C PRO A 227 -10.65 -9.02 -12.74
N ASP A 228 -10.68 -8.16 -13.76
CA ASP A 228 -10.12 -8.50 -15.05
C ASP A 228 -8.62 -8.71 -14.90
N ASN A 229 -8.08 -9.78 -15.47
CA ASN A 229 -6.65 -10.09 -15.47
C ASN A 229 -6.14 -10.09 -16.91
N VAL A 230 -5.26 -9.15 -17.23
CA VAL A 230 -4.68 -9.00 -18.56
C VAL A 230 -3.17 -9.08 -18.50
N LEU A 231 -2.60 -9.99 -19.29
CA LEU A 231 -1.15 -10.16 -19.42
C LEU A 231 -0.68 -9.58 -20.74
N LEU A 232 0.23 -8.62 -20.66
CA LEU A 232 0.78 -7.92 -21.81
C LEU A 232 2.23 -8.34 -22.07
N ASP A 233 2.62 -8.38 -23.33
CA ASP A 233 4.03 -8.36 -23.69
C ASP A 233 4.62 -6.97 -23.42
N LYS A 234 5.70 -6.89 -22.64
CA LYS A 234 6.26 -5.61 -22.21
C LYS A 234 6.86 -4.80 -23.36
N ILE A 235 7.29 -5.44 -24.45
CA ILE A 235 7.89 -4.75 -25.59
C ILE A 235 6.81 -4.27 -26.53
N THR A 236 5.94 -5.18 -27.00
CA THR A 236 4.93 -4.86 -28.01
C THR A 236 3.66 -4.22 -27.44
N LEU A 237 3.45 -4.34 -26.12
CA LEU A 237 2.22 -3.98 -25.40
C LEU A 237 0.98 -4.71 -25.94
N GLN A 238 1.17 -5.84 -26.62
CA GLN A 238 0.07 -6.69 -27.07
C GLN A 238 -0.41 -7.61 -25.96
N ILE A 239 -1.72 -7.86 -25.95
CA ILE A 239 -2.34 -8.84 -25.06
C ILE A 239 -1.87 -10.24 -25.43
N VAL A 240 -1.26 -10.91 -24.46
CA VAL A 240 -0.83 -12.31 -24.53
C VAL A 240 -1.94 -13.21 -24.00
N HIS A 241 -2.60 -12.77 -22.92
CA HIS A 241 -3.69 -13.49 -22.28
C HIS A 241 -4.64 -12.48 -21.65
N GLU A 242 -5.94 -12.80 -21.68
CA GLU A 242 -6.99 -12.00 -21.07
C GLU A 242 -8.01 -12.92 -20.40
N HIS A 243 -8.37 -12.56 -19.18
CA HIS A 243 -9.45 -13.17 -18.43
C HIS A 243 -10.35 -12.07 -17.88
N ILE A 244 -11.64 -12.13 -18.20
CA ILE A 244 -12.64 -11.18 -17.71
C ILE A 244 -13.24 -11.71 -16.42
N GLY A 245 -13.07 -10.96 -15.35
CA GLY A 245 -13.50 -11.35 -14.00
C GLY A 245 -14.93 -10.95 -13.69
N GLU A 246 -15.51 -11.62 -12.69
CA GLU A 246 -16.84 -11.33 -12.14
C GLU A 246 -16.80 -10.10 -11.21
N LYS A 247 -16.87 -8.91 -11.83
CA LYS A 247 -16.86 -7.60 -11.18
C LYS A 247 -18.26 -7.21 -10.68
N HIS A 248 -18.87 -8.05 -9.85
CA HIS A 248 -20.28 -7.95 -9.43
C HIS A 248 -20.59 -6.76 -8.52
N ILE A 249 -19.58 -6.15 -7.89
CA ILE A 249 -19.70 -4.92 -7.11
C ILE A 249 -18.64 -3.89 -7.50
N GLU A 250 -18.95 -2.62 -7.28
CA GLU A 250 -18.01 -1.49 -7.35
C GLU A 250 -18.12 -0.67 -6.06
N LEU A 251 -16.98 -0.13 -5.60
CA LEU A 251 -16.96 0.86 -4.52
C LEU A 251 -17.01 2.25 -5.14
N VAL A 252 -18.04 3.02 -4.79
CA VAL A 252 -18.22 4.37 -5.32
C VAL A 252 -18.59 5.37 -4.24
N PRO A 253 -18.35 6.66 -4.48
CA PRO A 253 -18.74 7.71 -3.55
C PRO A 253 -20.27 7.80 -3.46
N ALA A 254 -20.80 7.78 -2.24
CA ALA A 254 -22.21 8.01 -1.94
C ALA A 254 -22.34 8.70 -0.58
N ASP A 255 -23.13 9.78 -0.50
CA ASP A 255 -23.47 10.48 0.75
C ASP A 255 -22.28 10.87 1.65
N GLY A 256 -21.11 11.13 1.04
CA GLY A 256 -19.89 11.54 1.76
C GLY A 256 -19.00 10.38 2.23
N GLU A 257 -19.34 9.15 1.89
CA GLU A 257 -18.58 7.93 2.18
C GLU A 257 -18.40 7.05 0.93
N LEU A 258 -17.69 5.93 1.07
CA LEU A 258 -17.67 4.89 0.04
C LEU A 258 -18.76 3.88 0.32
N ALA A 259 -19.59 3.64 -0.69
CA ALA A 259 -20.62 2.62 -0.67
C ALA A 259 -20.34 1.55 -1.72
N GLU A 260 -20.64 0.31 -1.35
CA GLU A 260 -20.72 -0.81 -2.26
C GLU A 260 -21.99 -0.70 -3.12
N ARG A 261 -21.84 -0.88 -4.43
CA ARG A 261 -22.96 -0.94 -5.36
C ARG A 261 -22.83 -2.14 -6.27
N GLU A 262 -23.96 -2.81 -6.49
CA GLU A 262 -24.06 -3.87 -7.48
C GLU A 262 -23.79 -3.33 -8.88
N VAL A 263 -22.95 -4.04 -9.62
CA VAL A 263 -22.63 -3.78 -11.01
C VAL A 263 -23.62 -4.57 -11.86
N PRO A 264 -24.40 -3.93 -12.75
CA PRO A 264 -25.28 -4.63 -13.67
C PRO A 264 -24.53 -5.71 -14.46
N ALA A 265 -25.15 -6.87 -14.66
CA ALA A 265 -24.50 -8.05 -15.26
C ALA A 265 -23.87 -7.78 -16.63
N ASP A 266 -24.55 -6.98 -17.47
CA ASP A 266 -24.07 -6.55 -18.78
C ASP A 266 -22.77 -5.72 -18.72
N ARG A 267 -22.52 -5.03 -17.60
CA ARG A 267 -21.28 -4.30 -17.33
C ARG A 267 -20.26 -5.12 -16.53
N ALA A 268 -20.71 -6.06 -15.69
CA ALA A 268 -19.83 -6.91 -14.89
C ALA A 268 -19.05 -7.92 -15.76
N GLU A 269 -19.67 -8.40 -16.84
CA GLU A 269 -19.14 -9.43 -17.74
C GLU A 269 -18.29 -8.89 -18.90
N ILE A 270 -18.05 -7.58 -18.96
CA ILE A 270 -17.16 -6.96 -19.96
C ILE A 270 -15.87 -6.46 -19.31
N ARG A 271 -14.85 -6.24 -20.15
CA ARG A 271 -13.58 -5.66 -19.71
C ARG A 271 -13.75 -4.20 -19.27
N CYS A 272 -13.18 -3.85 -18.13
CA CYS A 272 -13.29 -2.51 -17.54
C CYS A 272 -12.31 -1.47 -18.09
N LEU A 273 -11.38 -1.91 -18.95
CA LEU A 273 -10.42 -1.06 -19.66
C LEU A 273 -10.62 -1.18 -21.18
N SER A 274 -10.51 -0.06 -21.89
CA SER A 274 -10.26 -0.04 -23.33
C SER A 274 -8.80 -0.43 -23.64
N ASP A 275 -8.51 -0.74 -24.91
CA ASP A 275 -7.13 -1.04 -25.33
C ASP A 275 -6.19 0.15 -25.12
N GLU A 276 -6.72 1.37 -25.27
CA GLU A 276 -6.00 2.62 -25.08
C GLU A 276 -5.66 2.85 -23.60
N GLU A 277 -6.65 2.70 -22.71
CA GLU A 277 -6.45 2.79 -21.26
C GLU A 277 -5.48 1.70 -20.77
N LEU A 278 -5.60 0.46 -21.25
CA LEU A 278 -4.71 -0.64 -20.90
C LEU A 278 -3.25 -0.36 -21.33
N THR A 279 -3.07 0.18 -22.55
CA THR A 279 -1.75 0.61 -23.05
C THR A 279 -1.16 1.75 -22.21
N ALA A 280 -2.00 2.69 -21.77
CA ALA A 280 -1.60 3.78 -20.89
C ALA A 280 -1.13 3.28 -19.52
N VAL A 281 -1.87 2.35 -18.90
CA VAL A 281 -1.49 1.69 -17.63
C VAL A 281 -0.15 0.96 -17.78
N ALA A 282 0.02 0.17 -18.84
CA ALA A 282 1.28 -0.55 -19.08
C ALA A 282 2.46 0.41 -19.31
N THR A 283 2.22 1.53 -19.99
CA THR A 283 3.24 2.56 -20.22
C THR A 283 3.64 3.27 -18.93
N LEU A 284 2.66 3.63 -18.08
CA LEU A 284 2.90 4.16 -16.74
C LEU A 284 3.73 3.16 -15.91
N ALA A 285 3.37 1.88 -15.95
CA ALA A 285 4.07 0.84 -15.20
C ALA A 285 5.54 0.70 -15.62
N LYS A 286 5.81 0.70 -16.93
CA LYS A 286 7.19 0.71 -17.47
C LYS A 286 7.99 1.94 -17.04
N ARG A 287 7.35 3.11 -16.96
CA ARG A 287 8.02 4.33 -16.49
C ARG A 287 8.45 4.20 -15.03
N ALA A 288 7.59 3.66 -14.17
CA ALA A 288 7.91 3.41 -12.76
C ALA A 288 9.04 2.37 -12.62
N GLU A 289 8.95 1.22 -13.30
CA GLU A 289 10.01 0.20 -13.32
C GLU A 289 11.35 0.77 -13.82
N LYS A 290 11.33 1.58 -14.87
CA LYS A 290 12.54 2.25 -15.38
C LYS A 290 13.14 3.20 -14.34
N HIS A 291 12.30 3.91 -13.59
CA HIS A 291 12.75 4.83 -12.55
C HIS A 291 13.43 4.07 -11.39
N TYR A 292 12.77 3.04 -10.86
CA TYR A 292 13.26 2.25 -9.74
C TYR A 292 14.30 1.19 -10.11
N LYS A 293 14.43 0.84 -11.40
CA LYS A 293 15.36 -0.16 -11.94
C LYS A 293 15.12 -1.58 -11.41
N CYS A 294 13.92 -1.86 -10.91
CA CYS A 294 13.49 -3.19 -10.49
C CYS A 294 11.99 -3.35 -10.78
N PRO A 295 11.48 -4.61 -10.87
CA PRO A 295 10.07 -4.85 -11.06
C PRO A 295 9.24 -4.16 -9.98
N GLN A 296 8.12 -3.58 -10.39
CA GLN A 296 7.23 -2.82 -9.53
C GLN A 296 5.84 -3.48 -9.47
N ASP A 297 5.22 -3.31 -8.32
CA ASP A 297 3.80 -3.50 -8.03
C ASP A 297 3.19 -2.10 -7.84
N ILE A 298 2.24 -1.73 -8.70
CA ILE A 298 1.78 -0.35 -8.89
C ILE A 298 0.27 -0.30 -8.77
N GLU A 299 -0.23 0.47 -7.82
CA GLU A 299 -1.66 0.81 -7.73
C GLU A 299 -1.96 2.03 -8.62
N TRP A 300 -3.03 1.97 -9.38
CA TRP A 300 -3.45 3.02 -10.30
C TRP A 300 -4.97 3.19 -10.31
N ALA A 301 -5.43 4.35 -10.76
CA ALA A 301 -6.84 4.63 -10.99
C ALA A 301 -7.07 5.55 -12.19
N LEU A 302 -8.20 5.35 -12.87
CA LEU A 302 -8.74 6.25 -13.87
C LEU A 302 -9.78 7.17 -13.21
N ASP A 303 -9.46 8.45 -13.07
CA ASP A 303 -10.34 9.45 -12.46
C ASP A 303 -11.52 9.81 -13.39
N ARG A 304 -12.75 9.77 -12.87
CA ARG A 304 -13.96 10.19 -13.61
C ARG A 304 -14.00 11.70 -13.86
N ASP A 305 -13.33 12.47 -13.00
CA ASP A 305 -13.41 13.94 -13.00
C ASP A 305 -12.36 14.59 -13.91
N LEU A 306 -11.41 13.80 -14.42
CA LEU A 306 -10.35 14.25 -15.33
C LEU A 306 -10.66 13.87 -16.79
N PRO A 307 -10.17 14.65 -17.77
CA PRO A 307 -10.32 14.32 -19.18
C PRO A 307 -9.67 12.99 -19.55
N ASP A 308 -10.25 12.28 -20.53
CA ASP A 308 -9.67 11.08 -21.10
C ASP A 308 -8.23 11.33 -21.58
N GLY A 309 -7.32 10.43 -21.22
CA GLY A 309 -5.88 10.55 -21.52
C GLY A 309 -5.07 11.32 -20.47
N GLU A 310 -5.72 12.08 -19.59
CA GLU A 310 -5.11 12.73 -18.42
C GLU A 310 -5.59 12.12 -17.10
N ASN A 311 -6.60 11.26 -17.16
CA ASN A 311 -7.27 10.68 -16.01
C ASN A 311 -6.54 9.49 -15.35
N LEU A 312 -5.45 9.00 -15.92
CA LEU A 312 -4.67 7.93 -15.31
C LEU A 312 -3.72 8.47 -14.23
N LEU A 313 -3.96 8.06 -13.00
CA LEU A 313 -3.21 8.46 -11.82
C LEU A 313 -2.51 7.25 -11.16
N LEU A 314 -1.26 7.45 -10.71
CA LEU A 314 -0.48 6.50 -9.90
C LEU A 314 -0.81 6.73 -8.42
N LEU A 315 -1.34 5.71 -7.76
CA LEU A 315 -1.73 5.77 -6.35
C LEU A 315 -0.66 5.25 -5.40
N GLN A 316 0.16 4.29 -5.85
CA GLN A 316 1.30 3.75 -5.11
C GLN A 316 2.24 3.01 -6.06
N SER A 317 3.53 2.95 -5.73
CA SER A 317 4.49 2.04 -6.35
C SER A 317 5.36 1.41 -5.27
N ARG A 318 5.62 0.10 -5.36
CA ARG A 318 6.57 -0.61 -4.50
C ARG A 318 7.32 -1.69 -5.28
N PRO A 319 8.53 -2.10 -4.86
CA PRO A 319 9.23 -3.23 -5.46
C PRO A 319 8.42 -4.53 -5.36
N GLU A 320 8.46 -5.35 -6.41
CA GLU A 320 7.97 -6.74 -6.36
C GLU A 320 8.98 -7.62 -5.60
N THR A 321 8.53 -8.31 -4.56
CA THR A 321 9.40 -9.02 -3.60
C THR A 321 9.25 -10.54 -3.60
N VAL A 322 8.20 -11.10 -4.21
CA VAL A 322 7.92 -12.55 -4.19
C VAL A 322 8.98 -13.31 -4.99
N HIS A 323 9.26 -12.88 -6.21
CA HIS A 323 10.22 -13.59 -7.08
C HIS A 323 11.66 -13.15 -6.85
N SER A 324 11.89 -11.90 -6.46
CA SER A 324 13.24 -11.41 -6.13
C SER A 324 13.82 -12.06 -4.86
N SER A 325 12.96 -12.50 -3.93
CA SER A 325 13.35 -13.29 -2.76
C SER A 325 13.64 -14.76 -3.11
N ALA A 326 12.90 -15.34 -4.07
CA ALA A 326 13.14 -16.69 -4.57
C ALA A 326 14.47 -16.79 -5.34
N GLU A 327 14.80 -15.80 -6.16
CA GLU A 327 16.09 -15.71 -6.87
C GLU A 327 17.28 -15.64 -5.89
N LYS A 328 17.21 -14.80 -4.85
CA LYS A 328 18.27 -14.71 -3.81
C LYS A 328 18.45 -15.99 -2.99
N LYS A 329 17.37 -16.74 -2.77
CA LYS A 329 17.43 -18.04 -2.08
C LYS A 329 18.12 -19.09 -2.96
N THR A 330 17.84 -19.07 -4.25
CA THR A 330 18.45 -19.96 -5.24
C THR A 330 19.93 -19.64 -5.45
N GLU A 331 20.32 -18.36 -5.43
CA GLU A 331 21.73 -17.95 -5.48
C GLU A 331 22.52 -18.41 -4.24
N LYS A 332 21.98 -18.24 -3.02
CA LYS A 332 22.60 -18.75 -1.78
C LYS A 332 22.70 -20.28 -1.72
N GLU A 333 21.73 -21.00 -2.29
CA GLU A 333 21.77 -22.47 -2.40
C GLU A 333 22.73 -22.93 -3.49
N SER A 334 22.87 -22.18 -4.59
CA SER A 334 23.82 -22.49 -5.67
C SER A 334 25.28 -22.29 -5.26
N ASP A 335 25.57 -21.33 -4.36
CA ASP A 335 26.91 -21.11 -3.80
C ASP A 335 27.31 -22.16 -2.75
N THR A 336 26.35 -22.93 -2.22
CA THR A 336 26.59 -24.01 -1.25
C THR A 336 26.53 -25.42 -1.87
N ALA A 337 26.12 -25.54 -3.14
CA ALA A 337 25.97 -26.81 -3.85
C ALA A 337 27.08 -27.12 -4.87
N ALA A 338 28.35 -26.83 -4.53
CA ALA A 338 29.49 -27.38 -5.27
C ALA A 338 29.94 -28.73 -4.67
N LYS A 339 29.15 -29.79 -4.85
CA LYS A 339 29.61 -31.18 -4.75
C LYS A 339 28.70 -32.11 -5.57
N PRO A 340 29.24 -32.99 -6.43
CA PRO A 340 28.41 -33.73 -7.38
C PRO A 340 27.78 -34.97 -6.74
N ALA A 341 26.49 -35.18 -6.99
CA ALA A 341 25.82 -36.47 -6.85
C ALA A 341 24.98 -36.78 -8.10
N ALA A 342 25.01 -38.05 -8.51
CA ALA A 342 24.50 -38.62 -9.75
C ALA A 342 22.94 -38.74 -9.79
N PRO A 343 22.33 -39.03 -10.96
CA PRO A 343 20.96 -38.62 -11.27
C PRO A 343 19.90 -39.64 -10.84
N ALA A 344 18.72 -39.17 -10.46
CA ALA A 344 17.51 -40.00 -10.37
C ALA A 344 16.26 -39.26 -10.89
N ALA A 345 15.71 -39.84 -11.96
CA ALA A 345 14.32 -39.92 -12.43
C ALA A 345 13.34 -38.75 -12.22
N ALA A 346 12.86 -38.26 -13.37
CA ALA A 346 11.68 -37.42 -13.52
C ALA A 346 10.39 -38.13 -13.07
N SER A 347 9.49 -37.38 -12.43
CA SER A 347 8.07 -37.69 -12.41
C SER A 347 7.27 -36.42 -12.69
N THR A 348 6.44 -36.53 -13.71
CA THR A 348 5.49 -35.55 -14.23
C THR A 348 4.28 -35.46 -13.33
N GLY A 349 3.89 -34.26 -12.93
CA GLY A 349 2.59 -33.98 -12.30
C GLY A 349 2.19 -32.55 -12.62
N GLY A 350 1.27 -32.40 -13.58
CA GLY A 350 0.70 -31.10 -13.95
C GLY A 350 -0.09 -30.51 -12.79
N ILE A 351 -0.09 -29.18 -12.70
CA ILE A 351 -0.86 -28.44 -11.71
C ILE A 351 -1.74 -27.41 -12.43
N ASP A 352 -2.96 -27.42 -11.94
CA ASP A 352 -4.21 -26.77 -12.27
C ASP A 352 -4.14 -25.23 -12.21
N LEU A 353 -4.89 -24.59 -13.10
CA LEU A 353 -4.97 -23.13 -13.27
C LEU A 353 -6.05 -22.57 -12.35
N GLY A 354 -5.64 -21.92 -11.25
CA GLY A 354 -6.55 -21.27 -10.30
C GLY A 354 -6.01 -19.91 -9.85
N SER A 355 -6.83 -18.87 -10.07
CA SER A 355 -6.75 -17.43 -9.74
C SER A 355 -5.76 -16.94 -8.66
N ILE A 356 -5.19 -15.75 -8.92
CA ILE A 356 -4.20 -15.00 -8.14
C ILE A 356 -4.65 -14.59 -6.71
N THR A 357 -5.93 -14.71 -6.36
CA THR A 357 -6.46 -14.36 -5.03
C THR A 357 -6.33 -15.46 -3.95
N ALA A 358 -5.83 -16.65 -4.27
CA ALA A 358 -5.80 -17.77 -3.32
C ALA A 358 -4.51 -17.93 -2.49
N SER A 359 -3.43 -17.17 -2.77
CA SER A 359 -2.14 -17.41 -2.09
C SER A 359 -1.98 -16.72 -0.71
N LEU A 360 -3.02 -16.06 -0.20
CA LEU A 360 -3.03 -15.43 1.13
C LEU A 360 -4.00 -16.08 2.15
N MET A 361 -4.69 -17.16 1.79
CA MET A 361 -5.56 -17.90 2.71
C MET A 361 -5.25 -19.39 2.71
N LYS A 362 -4.19 -19.79 3.42
CA LYS A 362 -4.05 -21.14 3.95
C LYS A 362 -2.99 -21.19 5.05
N LYS A 363 -3.44 -21.00 6.29
CA LYS A 363 -3.09 -21.77 7.50
C LYS A 363 -3.69 -21.08 8.74
N SER A 364 -4.99 -21.31 8.91
CA SER A 364 -5.65 -21.24 10.21
C SER A 364 -6.25 -22.61 10.46
N GLY A 365 -5.53 -23.36 11.28
CA GLY A 365 -5.94 -24.56 11.99
C GLY A 365 -5.27 -24.50 13.34
#